data_AF-A0AAX4HE53-F1
#
_entry.id   AF-A0AAX4HE53-F1
#
_cell.length_a   1.000
_cell.length_b   1.000
_cell.length_c   1.000
_cell.angle_alpha   90.00
_cell.angle_beta   90.00
_cell.angle_gamma   90.00
#
_symmetry.space_group_name_H-M   'P 1'
#
loop_
_entity.id
_entity.type
_entity.pdbx_description
1 polymer ?
#
loop_
_entity_poly.entity_id
_entity_poly.type
_entity_poly.pdbx_seq_one_letter_code
_entity_poly.pdbx_strand_id
1 'polypeptide(L)'
;MSKRKVDEDSDIDVSSTDESDVENTPQDAEEEEIVDVDFDYFDLNPEVDFHATKTFLRQLLGDDATQFDISGLADLILTENSVGTTIKTEGQEGDPFALLSVIDATTNASKPSVKGLLDYFLEKTQKSTEFNMILRKLLDPKKTTKDNSKQLRVGLVISERMINMPVEVVPPMYKMLLQEMENAENAHEKYEFDYFLVLSKIYRMVDAEVESDEKQPQKKLKSKAEPGADLDYFHYEDIVLEANSRYHAHYEYTRKLQETDSRRVFTEYGIDPLLSLILLDKKGLEKSAVEMEEKFPPF
;
A
#
# COMPACT_ATOMS: atom_id res chain seq x y z
N MET A 1 -38.50 -23.58 -64.73
CA MET A 1 -37.92 -24.92 -64.98
C MET A 1 -36.43 -24.84 -64.62
N SER A 2 -35.73 -25.79 -64.00
CA SER A 2 -36.02 -27.05 -63.29
C SER A 2 -34.70 -27.49 -62.61
N LYS A 3 -34.60 -28.32 -61.56
CA LYS A 3 -35.57 -29.16 -60.80
C LYS A 3 -35.01 -29.38 -59.37
N ARG A 4 -35.77 -30.00 -58.45
CA ARG A 4 -35.19 -30.77 -57.32
C ARG A 4 -34.68 -32.13 -57.81
N LYS A 5 -33.63 -32.66 -57.19
CA LYS A 5 -33.51 -34.10 -56.93
C LYS A 5 -32.72 -34.33 -55.63
N VAL A 6 -33.34 -35.11 -54.74
CA VAL A 6 -32.68 -35.91 -53.71
C VAL A 6 -32.66 -37.31 -54.29
N ASP A 7 -31.60 -38.08 -54.06
CA ASP A 7 -31.69 -39.54 -53.92
C ASP A 7 -30.66 -39.96 -52.86
N GLU A 8 -31.03 -40.96 -52.08
CA GLU A 8 -30.16 -41.65 -51.12
C GLU A 8 -29.31 -42.69 -51.87
N ASP A 9 -28.14 -43.04 -51.33
CA ASP A 9 -27.65 -44.41 -51.41
C ASP A 9 -26.81 -44.71 -50.16
N SER A 10 -27.16 -45.81 -49.51
CA SER A 10 -26.59 -46.27 -48.25
C SER A 10 -25.86 -47.58 -48.47
N ASP A 11 -24.52 -47.54 -48.51
CA ASP A 11 -23.72 -48.75 -48.38
C ASP A 11 -23.12 -48.80 -46.97
N ILE A 12 -23.73 -49.65 -46.15
CA ILE A 12 -23.30 -50.03 -44.82
C ILE A 12 -22.41 -51.26 -44.98
N ASP A 13 -21.10 -51.12 -44.77
CA ASP A 13 -20.18 -52.26 -44.71
C ASP A 13 -19.90 -52.59 -43.23
N VAL A 14 -20.32 -53.77 -42.78
CA VAL A 14 -20.14 -54.27 -41.40
C VAL A 14 -19.51 -55.66 -41.42
N SER A 15 -18.18 -55.69 -41.30
CA SER A 15 -17.35 -56.88 -41.12
C SER A 15 -15.93 -56.40 -40.78
N SER A 16 -15.26 -56.78 -39.69
CA SER A 16 -15.60 -57.68 -38.57
C SER A 16 -14.70 -57.33 -37.37
N THR A 17 -15.15 -57.58 -36.14
CA THR A 17 -14.31 -57.82 -34.94
C THR A 17 -13.33 -58.99 -35.22
N ASP A 18 -12.18 -59.24 -34.58
CA ASP A 18 -11.49 -58.79 -33.34
C ASP A 18 -9.94 -58.94 -33.62
N GLU A 19 -8.93 -58.74 -32.74
CA GLU A 19 -8.78 -58.60 -31.28
C GLU A 19 -7.78 -57.46 -30.93
N SER A 20 -7.85 -56.92 -29.69
CA SER A 20 -6.78 -56.31 -28.85
C SER A 20 -5.54 -55.60 -29.47
N ASP A 21 -5.45 -54.27 -29.28
CA ASP A 21 -4.43 -53.72 -28.36
C ASP A 21 -4.92 -52.38 -27.80
N VAL A 22 -5.56 -52.43 -26.62
CA VAL A 22 -5.90 -51.23 -25.85
C VAL A 22 -4.66 -50.89 -25.04
N GLU A 23 -3.75 -50.11 -25.62
CA GLU A 23 -2.78 -49.36 -24.81
C GLU A 23 -3.58 -48.42 -23.92
N ASN A 24 -3.84 -48.92 -22.72
CA ASN A 24 -4.49 -48.23 -21.64
C ASN A 24 -3.44 -47.26 -21.05
N THR A 25 -3.05 -46.24 -21.84
CA THR A 25 -2.50 -45.02 -21.26
C THR A 25 -3.50 -44.61 -20.19
N PRO A 26 -3.09 -44.50 -18.91
CA PRO A 26 -3.96 -43.88 -17.93
C PRO A 26 -4.38 -42.55 -18.53
N GLN A 27 -5.69 -42.30 -18.65
CA GLN A 27 -6.12 -40.92 -18.81
C GLN A 27 -5.52 -40.21 -17.61
N ASP A 28 -4.63 -39.26 -17.88
CA ASP A 28 -4.04 -38.44 -16.84
C ASP A 28 -5.19 -38.00 -15.95
N ALA A 29 -5.07 -38.28 -14.66
CA ALA A 29 -6.02 -37.76 -13.70
C ALA A 29 -6.10 -36.26 -13.95
N GLU A 30 -7.29 -35.68 -13.77
CA GLU A 30 -7.42 -34.23 -13.69
C GLU A 30 -6.61 -33.81 -12.46
N GLU A 31 -5.30 -33.60 -12.65
CA GLU A 31 -4.42 -32.92 -11.72
C GLU A 31 -5.05 -31.54 -11.58
N GLU A 32 -5.71 -31.32 -10.45
CA GLU A 32 -6.15 -29.99 -10.04
C GLU A 32 -4.90 -29.11 -10.15
N GLU A 33 -4.89 -28.22 -11.15
CA GLU A 33 -3.70 -27.44 -11.52
C GLU A 33 -3.30 -26.59 -10.31
N ILE A 34 -2.31 -27.08 -9.56
CA ILE A 34 -1.93 -26.47 -8.28
C ILE A 34 -1.28 -25.13 -8.61
N VAL A 35 -2.03 -24.05 -8.38
CA VAL A 35 -1.55 -22.69 -8.54
C VAL A 35 -0.71 -22.34 -7.32
N ASP A 36 0.58 -22.68 -7.39
CA ASP A 36 1.58 -22.21 -6.44
C ASP A 36 1.79 -20.69 -6.63
N VAL A 37 1.71 -19.93 -5.53
CA VAL A 37 1.91 -18.47 -5.52
C VAL A 37 2.96 -18.14 -4.47
N ASP A 38 4.19 -17.90 -4.93
CA ASP A 38 5.30 -17.49 -4.09
C ASP A 38 5.36 -15.95 -3.97
N PHE A 39 5.67 -15.47 -2.76
CA PHE A 39 5.87 -14.05 -2.47
C PHE A 39 7.36 -13.77 -2.29
N ASP A 40 8.05 -13.52 -3.40
CA ASP A 40 9.49 -13.26 -3.41
C ASP A 40 9.79 -11.78 -3.11
N TYR A 41 10.83 -11.57 -2.30
CA TYR A 41 11.30 -10.25 -1.88
C TYR A 41 12.48 -9.81 -2.76
N PHE A 42 12.37 -8.64 -3.38
CA PHE A 42 13.39 -8.09 -4.29
C PHE A 42 13.79 -6.66 -3.90
N ASP A 43 15.05 -6.33 -4.16
CA ASP A 43 15.56 -4.96 -4.13
C ASP A 43 14.81 -4.07 -5.13
N LEU A 44 14.82 -2.75 -4.88
CA LEU A 44 14.21 -1.74 -5.74
C LEU A 44 14.87 -1.71 -7.13
N ASN A 45 14.10 -1.97 -8.19
CA ASN A 45 14.59 -1.98 -9.57
C ASN A 45 14.10 -0.73 -10.36
N PRO A 46 14.99 0.22 -10.70
CA PRO A 46 14.60 1.44 -11.43
C PRO A 46 14.08 1.18 -12.86
N GLU A 47 14.48 0.08 -13.49
CA GLU A 47 14.11 -0.25 -14.87
C GLU A 47 12.69 -0.85 -14.98
N VAL A 48 12.18 -1.40 -13.88
CA VAL A 48 10.88 -2.12 -13.82
C VAL A 48 9.87 -1.36 -12.94
N ASP A 49 10.25 -1.05 -11.70
CA ASP A 49 9.29 -0.73 -10.63
C ASP A 49 8.69 0.69 -10.72
N PHE A 50 9.16 1.53 -11.65
CA PHE A 50 8.77 2.94 -11.76
C PHE A 50 7.26 3.13 -11.96
N HIS A 51 6.62 2.27 -12.77
CA HIS A 51 5.20 2.41 -13.07
C HIS A 51 4.31 1.96 -11.90
N ALA A 52 4.65 0.85 -11.23
CA ALA A 52 3.99 0.39 -10.02
C ALA A 52 4.19 1.36 -8.84
N THR A 53 5.43 1.81 -8.59
CA THR A 53 5.77 2.81 -7.55
C THR A 53 4.95 4.09 -7.69
N LYS A 54 4.79 4.60 -8.92
CA LYS A 54 3.93 5.77 -9.20
C LYS A 54 2.44 5.50 -9.01
N THR A 55 2.01 4.25 -9.05
CA THR A 55 0.61 3.86 -8.82
C THR A 55 0.35 3.77 -7.32
N PHE A 56 1.24 3.11 -6.57
CA PHE A 56 1.24 3.09 -5.11
C PHE A 56 1.25 4.51 -4.51
N LEU A 57 2.17 5.38 -4.94
CA LEU A 57 2.20 6.78 -4.48
C LEU A 57 0.92 7.57 -4.79
N ARG A 58 0.19 7.24 -5.87
CA ARG A 58 -1.12 7.86 -6.14
C ARG A 58 -2.23 7.32 -5.24
N GLN A 59 -2.26 6.01 -5.01
CA GLN A 59 -3.22 5.38 -4.09
C GLN A 59 -3.06 5.93 -2.67
N LEU A 60 -1.82 6.06 -2.21
CA LEU A 60 -1.45 6.55 -0.89
C LEU A 60 -1.82 8.04 -0.67
N LEU A 61 -1.68 8.87 -1.71
CA LEU A 61 -2.01 10.30 -1.68
C LEU A 61 -3.44 10.62 -2.15
N GLY A 62 -4.21 9.60 -2.56
CA GLY A 62 -5.59 9.72 -3.02
C GLY A 62 -5.80 10.83 -4.06
N ASP A 63 -6.90 11.56 -3.92
CA ASP A 63 -7.27 12.70 -4.78
C ASP A 63 -6.22 13.84 -4.78
N ASP A 64 -5.44 13.97 -3.71
CA ASP A 64 -4.36 14.93 -3.61
C ASP A 64 -3.09 14.52 -4.37
N ALA A 65 -2.98 13.29 -4.88
CA ALA A 65 -1.85 12.86 -5.71
C ALA A 65 -1.60 13.79 -6.91
N THR A 66 -2.67 14.42 -7.42
CA THR A 66 -2.63 15.43 -8.50
C THR A 66 -1.94 16.75 -8.12
N GLN A 67 -1.56 16.94 -6.86
CA GLN A 67 -0.85 18.12 -6.35
C GLN A 67 0.67 17.94 -6.29
N PHE A 68 1.15 16.70 -6.39
CA PHE A 68 2.55 16.34 -6.14
C PHE A 68 3.26 15.87 -7.40
N ASP A 69 4.59 16.03 -7.42
CA ASP A 69 5.44 15.39 -8.42
C ASP A 69 5.65 13.92 -8.07
N ILE A 70 4.64 13.11 -8.38
CA ILE A 70 4.67 11.64 -8.17
C ILE A 70 5.82 10.98 -8.93
N SER A 71 6.24 11.54 -10.08
CA SER A 71 7.36 10.97 -10.85
C SER A 71 8.67 11.20 -10.11
N GLY A 72 8.96 12.45 -9.72
CA GLY A 72 10.14 12.80 -8.93
C GLY A 72 10.15 12.30 -7.48
N LEU A 73 9.06 11.67 -7.02
CA LEU A 73 9.04 10.83 -5.80
C LEU A 73 9.41 9.38 -6.13
N ALA A 74 8.87 8.80 -7.21
CA ALA A 74 9.24 7.45 -7.63
C ALA A 74 10.71 7.35 -8.06
N ASP A 75 11.22 8.32 -8.82
CA ASP A 75 12.65 8.44 -9.16
C ASP A 75 13.54 8.51 -7.91
N LEU A 76 13.01 9.07 -6.81
CA LEU A 76 13.73 9.21 -5.55
C LEU A 76 13.73 7.93 -4.72
N ILE A 77 12.63 7.17 -4.74
CA ILE A 77 12.54 5.84 -4.14
C ILE A 77 13.46 4.87 -4.91
N LEU A 78 13.45 4.94 -6.24
CA LEU A 78 14.22 4.06 -7.12
C LEU A 78 15.61 4.63 -7.46
N THR A 79 16.19 5.48 -6.60
CA THR A 79 17.59 5.91 -6.77
C THR A 79 18.53 4.78 -6.34
N GLU A 80 19.68 4.60 -7.00
CA GLU A 80 20.72 3.65 -6.57
C GLU A 80 21.10 3.86 -5.09
N ASN A 81 21.28 2.75 -4.35
CA ASN A 81 21.47 2.71 -2.88
C ASN A 81 20.30 3.33 -2.08
N SER A 82 19.07 3.27 -2.59
CA SER A 82 17.87 3.45 -1.77
C SER A 82 17.61 2.22 -0.91
N VAL A 83 17.19 2.44 0.33
CA VAL A 83 16.81 1.40 1.28
C VAL A 83 15.33 1.07 1.09
N GLY A 84 15.00 -0.22 0.96
CA GLY A 84 13.64 -0.68 0.70
C GLY A 84 13.55 -1.97 -0.12
N THR A 85 12.38 -2.60 -0.01
CA THR A 85 12.09 -3.93 -0.55
C THR A 85 10.75 -3.90 -1.30
N THR A 86 10.65 -4.69 -2.37
CA THR A 86 9.40 -4.98 -3.08
C THR A 86 9.03 -6.45 -2.96
N ILE A 87 7.74 -6.77 -3.18
CA ILE A 87 7.28 -8.16 -3.32
C ILE A 87 6.75 -8.38 -4.73
N LYS A 88 7.20 -9.47 -5.36
CA LYS A 88 6.81 -9.87 -6.73
C LYS A 88 6.48 -11.37 -6.74
N THR A 89 5.57 -11.77 -7.63
CA THR A 89 5.19 -13.19 -7.83
C THR A 89 5.65 -13.75 -9.18
N GLU A 90 6.03 -12.87 -10.13
CA GLU A 90 6.49 -13.24 -11.48
C GLU A 90 8.02 -13.09 -11.64
N GLY A 91 8.76 -13.14 -10.52
CA GLY A 91 10.19 -12.90 -10.46
C GLY A 91 10.59 -11.42 -10.62
N GLN A 92 11.90 -11.17 -10.79
CA GLN A 92 12.49 -9.83 -10.73
C GLN A 92 11.99 -8.85 -11.83
N GLU A 93 11.61 -9.38 -13.00
CA GLU A 93 11.10 -8.61 -14.15
C GLU A 93 9.61 -8.24 -14.02
N GLY A 94 8.87 -8.86 -13.09
CA GLY A 94 7.45 -8.58 -12.85
C GLY A 94 7.19 -7.24 -12.15
N ASP A 95 5.97 -6.73 -12.25
CA ASP A 95 5.52 -5.57 -11.47
C ASP A 95 5.41 -5.92 -9.97
N PRO A 96 5.83 -5.03 -9.05
CA PRO A 96 5.69 -5.27 -7.62
C PRO A 96 4.25 -5.11 -7.12
N PHE A 97 3.82 -6.02 -6.25
CA PHE A 97 2.53 -6.02 -5.56
C PHE A 97 2.56 -5.33 -4.19
N ALA A 98 3.75 -5.18 -3.61
CA ALA A 98 3.99 -4.40 -2.39
C ALA A 98 5.32 -3.64 -2.50
N LEU A 99 5.40 -2.50 -1.81
CA LEU A 99 6.57 -1.64 -1.72
C LEU A 99 6.74 -1.12 -0.29
N LEU A 100 7.94 -1.25 0.27
CA LEU A 100 8.36 -0.57 1.49
C LEU A 100 9.70 0.12 1.22
N SER A 101 9.79 1.44 1.43
CA SER A 101 11.05 2.18 1.27
C SER A 101 11.13 3.39 2.19
N VAL A 102 12.35 3.85 2.48
CA VAL A 102 12.60 5.04 3.31
C VAL A 102 13.36 6.11 2.53
N ILE A 103 12.68 7.23 2.30
CA ILE A 103 13.27 8.43 1.71
C ILE A 103 13.92 9.28 2.82
N ASP A 104 15.18 9.68 2.67
CA ASP A 104 15.77 10.71 3.54
C ASP A 104 15.09 12.07 3.31
N ALA A 105 14.08 12.39 4.12
CA ALA A 105 13.35 13.65 4.04
C ALA A 105 14.25 14.84 4.39
N THR A 106 15.32 14.63 5.16
CA THR A 106 16.22 15.69 5.65
C THR A 106 17.19 16.16 4.58
N THR A 107 17.86 15.23 3.89
CA THR A 107 18.73 15.55 2.74
C THR A 107 17.93 16.00 1.53
N ASN A 108 16.76 15.39 1.28
CA ASN A 108 15.95 15.69 0.11
C ASN A 108 14.95 16.85 0.30
N ALA A 109 14.90 17.51 1.46
CA ALA A 109 13.99 18.63 1.76
C ALA A 109 14.03 19.80 0.76
N SER A 110 15.10 19.93 -0.04
CA SER A 110 15.21 20.93 -1.10
C SER A 110 14.67 20.48 -2.47
N LYS A 111 14.47 19.17 -2.70
CA LYS A 111 13.89 18.66 -3.95
C LYS A 111 12.40 19.04 -4.00
N PRO A 112 11.87 19.53 -5.13
CA PRO A 112 10.46 19.96 -5.22
C PRO A 112 9.45 18.88 -4.84
N SER A 113 9.70 17.63 -5.25
CA SER A 113 8.87 16.45 -4.96
C SER A 113 8.69 16.23 -3.45
N VAL A 114 9.79 16.13 -2.71
CA VAL A 114 9.79 15.98 -1.24
C VAL A 114 9.28 17.24 -0.55
N LYS A 115 9.73 18.44 -0.95
CA LYS A 115 9.30 19.70 -0.33
C LYS A 115 7.78 19.87 -0.37
N GLY A 116 7.14 19.51 -1.49
CA GLY A 116 5.69 19.53 -1.64
C GLY A 116 4.97 18.67 -0.59
N LEU A 117 5.45 17.43 -0.36
CA LEU A 117 4.93 16.56 0.70
C LEU A 117 5.14 17.15 2.09
N LEU A 118 6.35 17.64 2.39
CA LEU A 118 6.66 18.19 3.73
C LEU A 118 5.81 19.42 4.05
N ASP A 119 5.65 20.36 3.10
CA ASP A 119 4.79 21.53 3.24
C ASP A 119 3.31 21.11 3.44
N TYR A 120 2.84 20.09 2.71
CA TYR A 120 1.49 19.52 2.83
C TYR A 120 1.24 18.85 4.20
N PHE A 121 2.19 18.05 4.71
CA PHE A 121 2.08 17.48 6.06
C PHE A 121 2.06 18.58 7.13
N LEU A 122 2.85 19.64 6.94
CA LEU A 122 2.84 20.83 7.81
C LEU A 122 1.58 21.68 7.70
N GLU A 123 0.80 21.54 6.62
CA GLU A 123 -0.54 22.11 6.46
C GLU A 123 -1.61 21.26 7.16
N LYS A 124 -1.67 19.96 6.86
CA LYS A 124 -2.64 19.03 7.46
C LYS A 124 -2.56 19.02 8.98
N THR A 125 -1.35 18.92 9.51
CA THR A 125 -1.11 18.86 10.96
C THR A 125 -1.44 20.16 11.71
N GLN A 126 -1.75 21.30 11.04
CA GLN A 126 -2.02 22.59 11.73
C GLN A 126 -3.09 22.51 12.82
N LYS A 127 -4.08 21.62 12.67
CA LYS A 127 -5.15 21.41 13.66
C LYS A 127 -4.64 20.72 14.95
N SER A 128 -3.56 19.94 14.86
CA SER A 128 -2.89 19.29 16.00
C SER A 128 -1.66 20.09 16.40
N THR A 129 -1.84 21.06 17.31
CA THR A 129 -0.81 22.07 17.62
C THR A 129 0.52 21.48 18.12
N GLU A 130 0.48 20.43 18.96
CA GLU A 130 1.68 19.79 19.49
C GLU A 130 2.43 19.00 18.40
N PHE A 131 1.71 18.18 17.63
CA PHE A 131 2.28 17.42 16.52
C PHE A 131 2.86 18.37 15.45
N ASN A 132 2.14 19.43 15.05
CA ASN A 132 2.64 20.43 14.11
C ASN A 132 3.92 21.12 14.62
N MET A 133 3.97 21.48 15.91
CA MET A 133 5.16 22.12 16.50
C MET A 133 6.38 21.19 16.44
N ILE A 134 6.20 19.89 16.70
CA ILE A 134 7.28 18.90 16.66
C ILE A 134 7.69 18.64 15.21
N LEU A 135 6.73 18.41 14.32
CA LEU A 135 6.99 18.19 12.90
C LEU A 135 7.73 19.38 12.25
N ARG A 136 7.39 20.63 12.61
CA ARG A 136 8.15 21.82 12.18
C ARG A 136 9.60 21.85 12.68
N LYS A 137 9.90 21.34 13.88
CA LYS A 137 11.28 21.27 14.43
C LYS A 137 12.11 20.19 13.74
N LEU A 138 11.47 19.11 13.31
CA LEU A 138 12.11 17.99 12.61
C LEU A 138 12.31 18.29 11.11
N LEU A 139 11.31 18.85 10.43
CA LEU A 139 11.34 19.09 8.98
C LEU A 139 11.98 20.44 8.56
N ASP A 140 12.17 21.40 9.48
CA ASP A 140 12.90 22.65 9.21
C ASP A 140 14.19 22.75 10.07
N PRO A 141 15.20 21.90 9.80
CA PRO A 141 16.41 21.79 10.63
C PRO A 141 17.23 23.09 10.69
N LYS A 142 17.08 23.98 9.70
CA LYS A 142 17.73 25.31 9.67
C LYS A 142 17.35 26.19 10.88
N LYS A 143 16.26 25.87 11.58
CA LYS A 143 15.81 26.55 12.80
C LYS A 143 16.23 25.85 14.09
N THR A 144 16.70 24.61 14.03
CA THR A 144 16.87 23.73 15.20
C THR A 144 18.31 23.71 15.73
N THR A 145 19.31 23.72 14.86
CA THR A 145 20.73 23.77 15.26
C THR A 145 21.62 24.38 14.16
N LYS A 146 22.70 25.07 14.54
CA LYS A 146 23.77 25.52 13.61
C LYS A 146 24.88 24.48 13.42
N ASP A 147 24.84 23.43 14.21
CA ASP A 147 25.79 22.31 14.21
C ASP A 147 25.12 21.13 13.50
N ASN A 148 25.55 20.87 12.26
CA ASN A 148 25.01 19.79 11.42
C ASN A 148 25.21 18.40 12.03
N SER A 149 26.17 18.22 12.95
CA SER A 149 26.44 16.93 13.62
C SER A 149 25.42 16.57 14.70
N LYS A 150 24.50 17.49 15.03
CA LYS A 150 23.41 17.31 16.01
C LYS A 150 22.04 17.54 15.40
N GLN A 151 21.98 17.56 14.07
CA GLN A 151 20.75 17.75 13.34
C GLN A 151 19.98 16.42 13.34
N LEU A 152 18.81 16.40 13.97
CA LEU A 152 17.92 15.24 13.92
C LEU A 152 17.54 14.93 12.48
N ARG A 153 17.61 13.65 12.11
CA ARG A 153 17.32 13.17 10.76
C ARG A 153 16.01 12.39 10.74
N VAL A 154 15.26 12.62 9.67
CA VAL A 154 13.91 12.07 9.46
C VAL A 154 13.89 11.22 8.20
N GLY A 155 13.56 9.93 8.37
CA GLY A 155 13.15 9.05 7.28
C GLY A 155 11.65 9.22 7.01
N LEU A 156 11.27 9.39 5.75
CA LEU A 156 9.88 9.29 5.29
C LEU A 156 9.66 7.86 4.80
N VAL A 157 8.90 7.08 5.57
CA VAL A 157 8.55 5.70 5.23
C VAL A 157 7.36 5.73 4.27
N ILE A 158 7.52 5.09 3.13
CA ILE A 158 6.48 4.84 2.15
C ILE A 158 6.21 3.33 2.19
N SER A 159 5.01 2.94 2.61
CA SER A 159 4.54 1.55 2.60
C SER A 159 3.17 1.50 1.94
N GLU A 160 3.02 0.65 0.94
CA GLU A 160 1.79 0.49 0.18
C GLU A 160 1.80 -0.90 -0.50
N ARG A 161 0.63 -1.52 -0.62
CA ARG A 161 0.46 -2.82 -1.30
C ARG A 161 -0.91 -2.93 -1.94
N MET A 162 -1.06 -3.84 -2.90
CA MET A 162 -2.36 -4.18 -3.43
C MET A 162 -3.26 -4.76 -2.31
N ILE A 163 -4.54 -4.40 -2.30
CA ILE A 163 -5.50 -4.71 -1.21
C ILE A 163 -5.67 -6.23 -0.98
N ASN A 164 -5.39 -7.05 -1.99
CA ASN A 164 -5.42 -8.51 -1.92
C ASN A 164 -4.13 -9.15 -1.35
N MET A 165 -3.09 -8.36 -1.06
CA MET A 165 -1.85 -8.89 -0.47
C MET A 165 -2.05 -9.18 1.03
N PRO A 166 -1.70 -10.40 1.52
CA PRO A 166 -1.78 -10.73 2.94
C PRO A 166 -0.97 -9.76 3.81
N VAL A 167 -1.30 -9.64 5.09
CA VAL A 167 -0.53 -8.79 6.03
C VAL A 167 0.73 -9.51 6.53
N GLU A 168 0.72 -10.83 6.48
CA GLU A 168 1.76 -11.76 6.92
C GLU A 168 3.09 -11.59 6.14
N VAL A 169 3.08 -10.93 4.98
CA VAL A 169 4.30 -10.58 4.23
C VAL A 169 4.97 -9.29 4.72
N VAL A 170 4.26 -8.46 5.49
CA VAL A 170 4.75 -7.14 5.93
C VAL A 170 5.84 -7.22 7.02
N PRO A 171 5.77 -8.09 8.05
CA PRO A 171 6.82 -8.16 9.07
C PRO A 171 8.21 -8.50 8.49
N PRO A 172 8.38 -9.46 7.55
CA PRO A 172 9.63 -9.65 6.83
C PRO A 172 10.14 -8.38 6.12
N MET A 173 9.28 -7.60 5.47
CA MET A 173 9.70 -6.32 4.85
C MET A 173 10.27 -5.35 5.89
N TYR A 174 9.61 -5.16 7.03
CA TYR A 174 10.12 -4.28 8.10
C TYR A 174 11.41 -4.81 8.74
N LYS A 175 11.58 -6.14 8.83
CA LYS A 175 12.81 -6.78 9.30
C LYS A 175 13.98 -6.52 8.33
N MET A 176 13.76 -6.72 7.03
CA MET A 176 14.74 -6.44 5.98
C MET A 176 15.11 -4.95 5.96
N LEU A 177 14.11 -4.06 6.01
CA LEU A 177 14.32 -2.61 6.10
C LEU A 177 15.21 -2.20 7.27
N LEU A 178 14.95 -2.72 8.49
CA LEU A 178 15.77 -2.42 9.66
C LEU A 178 17.21 -2.95 9.51
N GLN A 179 17.39 -4.12 8.90
CA GLN A 179 18.71 -4.71 8.65
C GLN A 179 19.50 -3.95 7.57
N GLU A 180 18.85 -3.56 6.47
CA GLU A 180 19.42 -2.70 5.43
C GLU A 180 19.85 -1.34 6.01
N MET A 181 19.00 -0.75 6.85
CA MET A 181 19.33 0.47 7.57
C MET A 181 20.54 0.31 8.49
N GLU A 182 20.60 -0.74 9.32
CA GLU A 182 21.75 -1.01 10.19
C GLU A 182 23.04 -1.23 9.37
N ASN A 183 22.95 -1.94 8.25
CA ASN A 183 24.09 -2.13 7.34
C ASN A 183 24.58 -0.80 6.75
N ALA A 184 23.66 0.06 6.32
CA ALA A 184 23.97 1.38 5.77
C ALA A 184 24.55 2.33 6.83
N GLU A 185 24.05 2.33 8.07
CA GLU A 185 24.63 3.06 9.20
C GLU A 185 26.08 2.58 9.48
N ASN A 186 26.31 1.26 9.52
CA ASN A 186 27.63 0.67 9.71
C ASN A 186 28.62 0.99 8.58
N ALA A 187 28.13 1.18 7.34
CA ALA A 187 28.93 1.63 6.20
C ALA A 187 29.22 3.15 6.22
N HIS A 188 28.69 3.89 7.21
CA HIS A 188 28.64 5.36 7.24
C HIS A 188 27.94 5.97 6.02
N GLU A 189 27.02 5.21 5.42
CA GLU A 189 26.09 5.71 4.42
C GLU A 189 24.97 6.51 5.09
N LYS A 190 24.27 7.32 4.30
CA LYS A 190 23.45 8.42 4.82
C LYS A 190 22.08 7.96 5.35
N TYR A 191 22.01 6.88 6.12
CA TYR A 191 20.75 6.30 6.61
C TYR A 191 20.57 6.30 8.15
N GLU A 192 21.46 6.97 8.89
CA GLU A 192 21.22 7.29 10.31
C GLU A 192 19.97 8.19 10.45
N PHE A 193 18.84 7.64 10.92
CA PHE A 193 17.59 8.38 11.19
C PHE A 193 17.19 8.29 12.67
N ASP A 194 16.81 9.43 13.25
CA ASP A 194 16.31 9.51 14.63
C ASP A 194 14.79 9.27 14.70
N TYR A 195 14.07 9.74 13.67
CA TYR A 195 12.62 9.73 13.57
C TYR A 195 12.15 9.21 12.21
N PHE A 196 10.99 8.57 12.23
CA PHE A 196 10.34 8.02 11.05
C PHE A 196 8.95 8.62 10.93
N LEU A 197 8.67 9.27 9.81
CA LEU A 197 7.32 9.69 9.45
C LEU A 197 6.77 8.67 8.46
N VAL A 198 5.81 7.86 8.89
CA VAL A 198 5.08 6.94 8.01
C VAL A 198 3.90 7.69 7.41
N LEU A 199 3.81 7.61 6.08
CA LEU A 199 2.64 8.02 5.32
C LEU A 199 1.79 6.77 5.07
N SER A 200 0.56 6.76 5.56
CA SER A 200 -0.41 5.68 5.32
C SER A 200 -1.82 6.24 5.07
N LYS A 201 -2.80 5.34 4.90
CA LYS A 201 -4.21 5.64 4.71
C LYS A 201 -5.07 4.74 5.60
N ILE A 202 -6.14 5.32 6.14
CA ILE A 202 -7.25 4.58 6.76
C ILE A 202 -8.53 4.94 6.02
N TYR A 203 -9.65 4.27 6.31
CA TYR A 203 -10.95 4.66 5.77
C TYR A 203 -11.99 4.82 6.86
N ARG A 204 -13.00 5.64 6.54
CA ARG A 204 -14.23 5.77 7.33
C ARG A 204 -15.37 5.10 6.59
N MET A 205 -16.14 4.27 7.27
CA MET A 205 -17.40 3.74 6.74
C MET A 205 -18.43 4.87 6.66
N VAL A 206 -19.08 4.99 5.49
CA VAL A 206 -20.09 6.03 5.19
C VAL A 206 -21.42 5.33 4.91
N ASP A 207 -22.37 5.52 5.83
CA ASP A 207 -23.78 5.13 5.62
C ASP A 207 -24.38 5.83 4.40
N ALA A 208 -25.29 5.15 3.71
CA ALA A 208 -25.99 5.71 2.56
C ALA A 208 -26.73 7.01 2.90
N GLU A 209 -26.45 8.10 2.18
CA GLU A 209 -27.28 9.30 2.25
C GLU A 209 -28.68 8.97 1.73
N VAL A 210 -29.61 8.68 2.64
CA VAL A 210 -31.03 8.60 2.30
C VAL A 210 -31.50 10.02 2.04
N GLU A 211 -31.64 10.39 0.76
CA GLU A 211 -32.46 11.54 0.35
C GLU A 211 -33.88 11.30 0.86
N SER A 212 -34.13 11.74 2.10
CA SER A 212 -35.41 11.56 2.77
C SER A 212 -36.40 12.60 2.26
N ASP A 213 -36.85 12.41 1.03
CA ASP A 213 -37.98 13.11 0.45
C ASP A 213 -39.30 12.59 1.06
N GLU A 214 -39.37 12.49 2.40
CA GLU A 214 -40.62 12.41 3.16
C GLU A 214 -40.42 12.71 4.66
N LYS A 215 -41.33 13.54 5.20
CA LYS A 215 -41.30 13.97 6.61
C LYS A 215 -41.88 12.90 7.53
N GLN A 216 -41.06 12.03 8.14
CA GLN A 216 -41.47 11.25 9.32
C GLN A 216 -40.41 11.26 10.45
N PRO A 217 -40.80 11.56 11.71
CA PRO A 217 -39.86 11.65 12.83
C PRO A 217 -39.59 10.27 13.44
N GLN A 218 -38.68 9.49 12.84
CA GLN A 218 -38.20 8.27 13.48
C GLN A 218 -37.28 8.60 14.67
N LYS A 219 -37.56 7.97 15.81
CA LYS A 219 -36.90 8.25 17.09
C LYS A 219 -35.43 7.83 17.04
N LYS A 220 -34.52 8.81 17.08
CA LYS A 220 -33.08 8.57 17.29
C LYS A 220 -32.85 7.89 18.65
N LEU A 221 -32.71 6.56 18.63
CA LEU A 221 -31.96 5.84 19.65
C LEU A 221 -30.49 6.26 19.49
N LYS A 222 -30.08 7.27 20.26
CA LYS A 222 -28.67 7.62 20.41
C LYS A 222 -27.96 6.51 21.18
N SER A 223 -27.50 5.48 20.48
CA SER A 223 -26.21 4.89 20.87
C SER A 223 -25.18 6.02 20.88
N LYS A 224 -24.38 6.10 21.94
CA LYS A 224 -23.20 6.95 21.91
C LYS A 224 -22.18 6.19 21.05
N ALA A 225 -22.09 6.53 19.78
CA ALA A 225 -20.90 6.18 18.99
C ALA A 225 -19.69 6.80 19.71
N GLU A 226 -18.68 5.99 19.97
CA GLU A 226 -17.40 6.51 20.45
C GLU A 226 -16.72 7.27 19.31
N PRO A 227 -15.97 8.35 19.60
CA PRO A 227 -15.25 9.09 18.56
C PRO A 227 -14.14 8.20 17.97
N GLY A 228 -14.43 7.52 16.88
CA GLY A 228 -13.56 6.53 16.22
C GLY A 228 -14.25 5.25 15.77
N ALA A 229 -15.52 5.00 16.15
CA ALA A 229 -16.22 3.74 15.90
C ALA A 229 -16.48 3.38 14.41
N ASP A 230 -16.27 4.33 13.50
CA ASP A 230 -16.52 4.17 12.06
C ASP A 230 -15.22 4.11 11.23
N LEU A 231 -14.04 4.06 11.88
CA LEU A 231 -12.73 4.02 11.22
C LEU A 231 -12.16 2.59 11.18
N ASP A 232 -11.58 2.21 10.04
CA ASP A 232 -10.88 0.94 9.86
C ASP A 232 -9.66 1.11 8.92
N TYR A 233 -8.77 0.12 8.90
CA TYR A 233 -7.43 0.20 8.32
C TYR A 233 -7.35 -0.49 6.96
N PHE A 234 -6.70 0.15 5.98
CA PHE A 234 -6.23 -0.56 4.78
C PHE A 234 -5.00 -1.42 5.09
N HIS A 235 -4.15 -0.94 6.00
CA HIS A 235 -2.87 -1.54 6.39
C HIS A 235 -2.93 -1.93 7.86
N TYR A 236 -3.20 -3.20 8.17
CA TYR A 236 -3.37 -3.66 9.57
C TYR A 236 -2.10 -3.54 10.44
N GLU A 237 -0.93 -3.38 9.82
CA GLU A 237 0.33 -3.03 10.47
C GLU A 237 0.32 -1.61 11.08
N ASP A 238 -0.50 -0.68 10.56
CA ASP A 238 -0.64 0.66 11.13
C ASP A 238 -1.13 0.61 12.58
N ILE A 239 -1.95 -0.39 12.94
CA ILE A 239 -2.39 -0.60 14.32
C ILE A 239 -1.19 -0.78 15.27
N VAL A 240 -0.11 -1.41 14.79
CA VAL A 240 1.13 -1.62 15.56
C VAL A 240 2.00 -0.36 15.53
N LEU A 241 2.09 0.32 14.38
CA LEU A 241 2.83 1.57 14.24
C LEU A 241 2.24 2.70 15.09
N GLU A 242 0.92 2.85 15.11
CA GLU A 242 0.19 3.85 15.89
C GLU A 242 0.32 3.60 17.40
N ALA A 243 0.25 2.33 17.84
CA ALA A 243 0.47 1.94 19.23
C ALA A 243 1.90 2.26 19.74
N ASN A 244 2.89 2.25 18.85
CA ASN A 244 4.30 2.59 19.15
C ASN A 244 4.70 4.01 18.75
N SER A 245 3.76 4.79 18.21
CA SER A 245 4.03 6.15 17.73
C SER A 245 4.22 7.14 18.88
N ARG A 246 5.01 8.18 18.61
CA ARG A 246 5.06 9.39 19.44
C ARG A 246 3.82 10.24 19.23
N TYR A 247 3.39 10.34 17.97
CA TYR A 247 2.20 11.05 17.51
C TYR A 247 1.64 10.32 16.29
N HIS A 248 0.34 10.10 16.25
CA HIS A 248 -0.39 9.78 15.02
C HIS A 248 -1.61 10.69 14.91
N ALA A 249 -2.09 10.92 13.69
CA ALA A 249 -3.34 11.61 13.45
C ALA A 249 -3.81 11.37 12.02
N HIS A 250 -5.14 11.33 11.86
CA HIS A 250 -5.80 11.13 10.57
C HIS A 250 -6.41 12.44 10.06
N TYR A 251 -6.37 12.65 8.75
CA TYR A 251 -6.77 13.89 8.10
C TYR A 251 -7.56 13.60 6.81
N GLU A 252 -8.62 14.38 6.56
CA GLU A 252 -9.27 14.32 5.24
C GLU A 252 -8.34 14.89 4.16
N TYR A 253 -8.37 14.31 2.96
CA TYR A 253 -7.71 14.87 1.77
C TYR A 253 -8.25 16.27 1.44
N THR A 254 -7.43 17.12 0.83
CA THR A 254 -7.74 18.53 0.50
C THR A 254 -8.70 18.58 -0.67
N ARG A 255 -8.50 17.71 -1.65
CA ARG A 255 -9.43 17.46 -2.75
C ARG A 255 -10.32 16.28 -2.38
N LYS A 256 -11.60 16.41 -2.74
CA LYS A 256 -12.52 15.30 -2.95
C LYS A 256 -12.97 15.42 -4.41
N LEU A 257 -12.34 14.67 -5.31
CA LEU A 257 -12.60 14.71 -6.75
C LEU A 257 -13.94 14.06 -7.08
N GLN A 258 -14.42 13.16 -6.22
CA GLN A 258 -15.76 12.58 -6.25
C GLN A 258 -16.33 12.51 -4.83
N GLU A 259 -17.65 12.68 -4.70
CA GLU A 259 -18.36 12.43 -3.44
C GLU A 259 -18.51 10.92 -3.20
N THR A 260 -18.21 10.49 -1.97
CA THR A 260 -18.30 9.12 -1.50
C THR A 260 -19.74 8.79 -1.09
N ASP A 261 -20.38 7.88 -1.84
CA ASP A 261 -21.74 7.39 -1.59
C ASP A 261 -21.79 5.87 -1.79
N SER A 262 -22.20 5.15 -0.75
CA SER A 262 -22.41 3.69 -0.73
C SER A 262 -23.33 3.13 -1.84
N ARG A 263 -24.13 3.95 -2.52
CA ARG A 263 -24.99 3.51 -3.64
C ARG A 263 -24.30 3.56 -5.01
N ARG A 264 -23.11 4.17 -5.12
CA ARG A 264 -22.40 4.32 -6.41
C ARG A 264 -21.58 3.06 -6.71
N VAL A 265 -22.09 2.24 -7.63
CA VAL A 265 -21.54 0.92 -8.05
C VAL A 265 -20.11 0.96 -8.61
N PHE A 266 -19.58 2.14 -8.94
CA PHE A 266 -18.27 2.34 -9.59
C PHE A 266 -17.25 3.12 -8.74
N THR A 267 -17.61 3.48 -7.51
CA THR A 267 -16.68 4.09 -6.53
C THR A 267 -16.56 3.18 -5.32
N GLU A 268 -15.44 3.26 -4.60
CA GLU A 268 -15.15 2.40 -3.46
C GLU A 268 -16.32 2.36 -2.47
N TYR A 269 -16.79 1.15 -2.14
CA TYR A 269 -18.11 0.87 -1.56
C TYR A 269 -18.33 1.55 -0.19
N GLY A 270 -18.88 2.76 -0.20
CA GLY A 270 -19.24 3.47 1.04
C GLY A 270 -18.06 3.70 1.98
N ILE A 271 -16.85 3.88 1.44
CA ILE A 271 -15.66 4.21 2.23
C ILE A 271 -15.14 5.60 1.85
N ASP A 272 -14.80 6.41 2.86
CA ASP A 272 -14.18 7.74 2.71
C ASP A 272 -12.73 7.64 3.19
N PRO A 273 -11.73 7.59 2.28
CA PRO A 273 -10.34 7.42 2.64
C PRO A 273 -9.79 8.68 3.33
N LEU A 274 -8.94 8.47 4.33
CA LEU A 274 -8.30 9.50 5.14
C LEU A 274 -6.79 9.25 5.16
N LEU A 275 -6.03 10.33 5.06
CA LEU A 275 -4.58 10.36 5.23
C LEU A 275 -4.22 10.04 6.69
N SER A 276 -3.46 8.99 6.96
CA SER A 276 -2.84 8.77 8.28
C SER A 276 -1.38 9.21 8.26
N LEU A 277 -0.97 9.98 9.27
CA LEU A 277 0.43 10.39 9.47
C LEU A 277 0.89 9.92 10.84
N ILE A 278 1.89 9.04 10.86
CA ILE A 278 2.40 8.37 12.06
C ILE A 278 3.88 8.75 12.24
N LEU A 279 4.21 9.35 13.38
CA LEU A 279 5.59 9.73 13.74
C LEU A 279 6.12 8.79 14.82
N LEU A 280 7.09 7.97 14.46
CA LEU A 280 7.83 7.09 15.38
C LEU A 280 9.24 7.66 15.64
N ASP A 281 9.84 7.25 16.76
CA ASP A 281 11.31 7.28 16.90
C ASP A 281 11.90 5.92 16.51
N LYS A 282 13.22 5.83 16.36
CA LYS A 282 13.90 4.59 15.95
C LYS A 282 13.52 3.37 16.81
N LYS A 283 13.38 3.55 18.13
CA LYS A 283 12.98 2.47 19.05
C LYS A 283 11.53 2.05 18.88
N GLY A 284 10.64 3.00 18.58
CA GLY A 284 9.25 2.73 18.22
C GLY A 284 9.14 1.89 16.95
N LEU A 285 9.97 2.17 15.93
CA LEU A 285 10.01 1.36 14.70
C LEU A 285 10.57 -0.05 14.95
N GLU A 286 11.71 -0.16 15.65
CA GLU A 286 12.30 -1.45 16.06
C GLU A 286 11.30 -2.32 16.85
N LYS A 287 10.60 -1.72 17.83
CA LYS A 287 9.56 -2.41 18.61
C LYS A 287 8.35 -2.79 17.76
N SER A 288 7.97 -1.95 16.80
CA SER A 288 6.85 -2.24 15.90
C SER A 288 7.14 -3.46 15.03
N ALA A 289 8.34 -3.59 14.47
CA ALA A 289 8.70 -4.75 13.64
C ALA A 289 8.59 -6.07 14.43
N VAL A 290 9.04 -6.09 15.70
CA VAL A 290 8.90 -7.27 16.57
C VAL A 290 7.43 -7.57 16.89
N GLU A 291 6.63 -6.56 17.24
CA GLU A 291 5.20 -6.76 17.53
C GLU A 291 4.38 -7.11 16.28
N MET A 292 4.84 -6.73 15.07
CA MET A 292 4.28 -7.21 13.80
C MET A 292 4.55 -8.70 13.58
N GLU A 293 5.77 -9.18 13.84
CA GLU A 293 6.10 -10.63 13.74
C GLU A 293 5.26 -11.48 14.71
N GLU A 294 4.98 -10.98 15.92
CA GLU A 294 4.11 -11.67 16.89
C GLU A 294 2.62 -11.66 16.51
N LYS A 295 2.15 -10.57 15.89
CA LYS A 295 0.72 -10.37 15.56
C LYS A 295 0.32 -10.95 14.20
N PHE A 296 1.24 -10.98 13.24
CA PHE A 296 1.04 -11.41 11.86
C PHE A 296 2.15 -12.39 11.45
N PRO A 297 2.25 -13.57 12.11
CA PRO A 297 3.32 -14.52 11.81
C PRO A 297 3.25 -14.98 10.34
N PRO A 298 4.40 -15.15 9.66
CA PRO A 298 4.42 -15.71 8.31
C PRO A 298 3.88 -17.16 8.32
N PHE A 299 3.33 -17.58 7.18
CA PHE A 299 2.72 -18.89 6.95
C PHE A 299 3.73 -20.05 7.05
#